data_AF-A8RGS9-F1
#
_entry.id   AF-A8RGS9-F1
#
_cell.length_a   1.000
_cell.length_b   1.000
_cell.length_c   1.000
_cell.angle_alpha   90.00
_cell.angle_beta   90.00
_cell.angle_gamma   90.00
#
_symmetry.space_group_name_H-M   'P 1'
#
loop_
_entity.id
_entity.type
_entity.pdbx_description
1 polymer ?
#
loop_
_entity_poly.entity_id
_entity_poly.type
_entity_poly.pdbx_seq_one_letter_code
_entity_poly.pdbx_strand_id
1 'polypeptide(L)'
;MLLAQLGVTQSFHGKGTLVVMRTAKMNFRMPEILEGMSLYLESLQLLALTIRDITLYTIKSCSGEAQERLTGKFDLLRQENKVHLCFELYFKWIEHQCPMVMIRECYRKQYGLLTWGYPIMLYRIRNQKLQLRYMGFTEEIIKLLREKRWEDFSEAWKGLMEQEEREARKFMLDVNLRL
;
A
#
# COMPACT_ATOMS: atom_id res chain seq x y z
N MET A 1 -13.24 -19.75 -7.44
CA MET A 1 -12.67 -18.50 -7.98
C MET A 1 -11.84 -17.84 -6.87
N LEU A 2 -10.64 -17.36 -7.19
CA LEU A 2 -9.68 -16.80 -6.22
C LEU A 2 -10.28 -15.70 -5.33
N LEU A 3 -11.10 -14.81 -5.91
CA LEU A 3 -11.80 -13.74 -5.16
C LEU A 3 -12.72 -14.27 -4.05
N ALA A 4 -13.32 -15.45 -4.23
CA ALA A 4 -14.14 -16.07 -3.20
C ALA A 4 -13.29 -16.67 -2.07
N GLN A 5 -12.09 -17.13 -2.39
CA GLN A 5 -11.13 -17.67 -1.41
C GLN A 5 -10.45 -16.57 -0.60
N LEU A 6 -10.28 -15.38 -1.20
CA LEU A 6 -9.86 -14.15 -0.52
C LEU A 6 -10.98 -13.52 0.34
N GLY A 7 -12.19 -14.08 0.30
CA GLY A 7 -13.34 -13.57 1.04
C GLY A 7 -13.98 -12.31 0.44
N VAL A 8 -13.58 -11.92 -0.76
CA VAL A 8 -13.99 -10.67 -1.44
C VAL A 8 -15.29 -10.88 -2.23
N THR A 9 -15.63 -12.11 -2.59
CA THR A 9 -16.85 -12.42 -3.34
C THR A 9 -17.57 -13.66 -2.81
N GLN A 10 -18.88 -13.70 -2.97
CA GLN A 10 -19.70 -14.89 -2.71
C GLN A 10 -20.59 -15.16 -3.92
N SER A 11 -20.44 -16.35 -4.52
CA SER A 11 -21.24 -16.76 -5.66
C SER A 11 -22.45 -17.58 -5.20
N PHE A 12 -23.62 -17.26 -5.76
CA PHE A 12 -24.87 -17.98 -5.53
C PHE A 12 -25.30 -18.64 -6.83
N HIS A 13 -25.52 -19.96 -6.79
CA HIS A 13 -25.88 -20.72 -7.99
C HIS A 13 -27.18 -20.16 -8.60
N GLY A 14 -27.13 -19.82 -9.89
CA GLY A 14 -28.26 -19.22 -10.62
C GLY A 14 -28.61 -17.76 -10.27
N LYS A 15 -27.85 -17.09 -9.38
CA LYS A 15 -28.13 -15.71 -8.94
C LYS A 15 -26.95 -14.72 -9.08
N GLY A 16 -25.82 -15.18 -9.62
CA GLY A 16 -24.64 -14.35 -9.86
C GLY A 16 -23.65 -14.31 -8.68
N THR A 17 -22.66 -13.42 -8.78
CA THR A 17 -21.59 -13.25 -7.79
C THR A 17 -21.73 -11.89 -7.11
N LEU A 18 -21.86 -11.89 -5.78
CA LEU A 18 -21.86 -10.68 -4.98
C LEU A 18 -20.43 -10.35 -4.54
N VAL A 19 -20.06 -9.08 -4.56
CA VAL A 19 -18.86 -8.58 -3.89
C VAL A 19 -19.19 -8.43 -2.41
N VAL A 20 -18.52 -9.20 -1.56
CA VAL A 20 -18.74 -9.24 -0.12
C VAL A 20 -17.46 -8.74 0.54
N MET A 21 -17.47 -7.52 1.07
CA MET A 21 -16.33 -6.97 1.82
C MET A 21 -16.39 -7.42 3.28
N ARG A 22 -16.30 -8.73 3.52
CA ARG A 22 -16.18 -9.31 4.86
C ARG A 22 -14.87 -10.09 4.94
N THR A 23 -14.21 -10.09 6.10
CA THR A 23 -13.12 -11.05 6.35
C THR A 23 -13.70 -12.46 6.36
N ALA A 24 -13.74 -13.13 5.22
CA ALA A 24 -13.85 -14.58 5.24
C ALA A 24 -12.59 -15.15 5.91
N LYS A 25 -12.70 -16.32 6.54
CA LYS A 25 -11.52 -17.06 6.98
C LYS A 25 -10.69 -17.38 5.74
N MET A 26 -9.59 -16.65 5.55
CA MET A 26 -8.67 -16.90 4.45
C MET A 26 -8.06 -18.29 4.63
N ASN A 27 -8.08 -19.11 3.58
CA ASN A 27 -7.53 -20.46 3.64
C ASN A 27 -6.04 -20.43 3.29
N PHE A 28 -5.20 -20.22 4.30
CA PHE A 28 -3.74 -20.18 4.14
C PHE A 28 -3.08 -21.54 3.80
N ARG A 29 -3.87 -22.59 3.56
CA ARG A 29 -3.37 -23.86 2.99
C ARG A 29 -3.34 -23.87 1.47
N MET A 30 -3.86 -22.81 0.83
CA MET A 30 -3.90 -22.71 -0.62
C MET A 30 -2.55 -22.19 -1.18
N PRO A 31 -1.92 -22.91 -2.12
CA PRO A 31 -0.65 -22.49 -2.72
C PRO A 31 -0.71 -21.09 -3.32
N GLU A 32 -1.80 -20.72 -3.99
CA GLU A 32 -1.95 -19.42 -4.65
C GLU A 32 -2.02 -18.26 -3.64
N ILE A 33 -2.60 -18.52 -2.46
CA ILE A 33 -2.65 -17.52 -1.38
C ILE A 33 -1.26 -17.37 -0.77
N LEU A 34 -0.56 -18.48 -0.52
CA LEU A 34 0.81 -18.45 -0.01
C LEU A 34 1.79 -17.77 -0.98
N GLU A 35 1.64 -18.01 -2.28
CA GLU A 35 2.42 -17.37 -3.33
C GLU A 35 2.13 -15.87 -3.39
N GLY A 36 0.86 -15.45 -3.45
CA GLY A 36 0.47 -14.04 -3.42
C GLY A 36 0.96 -13.33 -2.16
N MET A 37 0.97 -14.03 -1.02
CA MET A 37 1.57 -13.56 0.22
C MET A 37 3.09 -13.37 0.08
N SER A 38 3.82 -14.36 -0.44
CA SER A 38 5.28 -14.26 -0.64
C SER A 38 5.64 -13.06 -1.52
N LEU A 39 4.94 -12.91 -2.65
CA LEU A 39 5.12 -11.79 -3.57
C LEU A 39 4.85 -10.43 -2.90
N TYR A 40 3.83 -10.35 -2.04
CA TYR A 40 3.56 -9.15 -1.25
C TYR A 40 4.70 -8.84 -0.26
N LEU A 41 5.23 -9.84 0.43
CA LEU A 41 6.34 -9.64 1.37
C LEU A 41 7.62 -9.21 0.64
N GLU A 42 7.97 -9.87 -0.47
CA GLU A 42 9.13 -9.51 -1.29
C GLU A 42 8.99 -8.08 -1.84
N SER A 43 7.78 -7.70 -2.26
CA SER A 43 7.49 -6.32 -2.67
C SER A 43 7.75 -5.31 -1.55
N LEU A 44 7.28 -5.59 -0.33
CA LEU A 44 7.54 -4.74 0.84
C LEU A 44 9.02 -4.64 1.20
N GLN A 45 9.77 -5.74 1.13
CA GLN A 45 11.21 -5.72 1.37
C GLN A 45 11.94 -4.83 0.36
N LEU A 46 11.61 -4.95 -0.93
CA LEU A 46 12.21 -4.09 -1.95
C LEU A 46 11.87 -2.62 -1.68
N LEU A 47 10.60 -2.32 -1.38
CA LEU A 47 10.17 -0.96 -1.08
C LEU A 47 10.86 -0.40 0.16
N ALA A 48 11.00 -1.17 1.24
CA ALA A 48 11.70 -0.74 2.45
C ALA A 48 13.15 -0.32 2.17
N LEU A 49 13.81 -0.96 1.19
CA LEU A 49 15.17 -0.64 0.79
C LEU A 49 15.26 0.55 -0.17
N THR A 50 14.30 0.73 -1.08
CA THR A 50 14.43 1.68 -2.18
C THR A 50 13.58 2.94 -2.06
N ILE A 51 12.51 2.91 -1.26
CA ILE A 51 11.48 3.97 -1.27
C ILE A 51 12.02 5.32 -0.85
N ARG A 52 12.94 5.38 0.11
CA ARG A 52 13.51 6.65 0.57
C ARG A 52 14.18 7.40 -0.58
N ASP A 53 15.16 6.76 -1.20
CA ASP A 53 16.01 7.40 -2.20
C ASP A 53 15.22 7.73 -3.46
N ILE A 54 14.26 6.87 -3.83
CA ILE A 54 13.38 7.10 -4.98
C ILE A 54 12.38 8.23 -4.71
N THR A 55 11.82 8.31 -3.50
CA THR A 55 10.99 9.45 -3.08
C THR A 55 11.77 10.75 -3.19
N LEU A 56 12.97 10.78 -2.58
CA LEU A 56 13.78 11.98 -2.49
C LEU A 56 14.26 12.45 -3.86
N TYR A 57 14.71 11.51 -4.69
CA TYR A 57 15.09 11.76 -6.08
C TYR A 57 13.91 12.34 -6.87
N THR A 58 12.73 11.72 -6.77
CA THR A 58 11.56 12.15 -7.51
C THR A 58 11.08 13.54 -7.08
N ILE A 59 10.90 13.78 -5.77
CA ILE A 59 10.37 15.06 -5.29
C ILE A 59 11.31 16.24 -5.57
N LYS A 60 12.64 16.04 -5.48
CA LYS A 60 13.64 17.08 -5.78
C LYS A 60 13.74 17.40 -7.27
N SER A 61 13.35 16.47 -8.13
CA SER A 61 13.31 16.68 -9.58
C SER A 61 12.02 17.34 -10.08
N CYS A 62 10.96 17.33 -9.26
CA CYS A 62 9.68 17.94 -9.60
C CYS A 62 9.77 19.47 -9.66
N SER A 63 8.97 20.09 -10.53
CA SER A 63 8.71 21.53 -10.47
C SER A 63 7.95 21.89 -9.18
N GLY A 64 8.05 23.15 -8.75
CA GLY A 64 7.28 23.64 -7.60
C GLY A 64 5.77 23.41 -7.74
N GLU A 65 5.23 23.59 -8.94
CA GLU A 65 3.82 23.31 -9.23
C GLU A 65 3.47 21.81 -9.06
N ALA A 66 4.35 20.90 -9.51
CA ALA A 66 4.14 19.47 -9.33
C ALA A 66 4.22 19.05 -7.85
N GLN A 67 5.10 19.69 -7.07
CA GLN A 67 5.18 19.51 -5.61
C GLN A 67 3.90 19.99 -4.92
N GLU A 68 3.43 21.19 -5.22
CA GLU A 68 2.19 21.74 -4.66
C GLU A 68 0.97 20.90 -5.03
N ARG A 69 0.91 20.39 -6.26
CA ARG A 69 -0.14 19.47 -6.71
C ARG A 69 -0.15 18.16 -5.93
N LEU A 70 1.02 17.64 -5.54
CA LEU A 70 1.10 16.46 -4.69
C LEU A 70 0.51 16.75 -3.30
N THR A 71 0.91 17.86 -2.69
CA THR A 71 0.38 18.32 -1.38
C THR A 71 -1.14 18.45 -1.43
N GLY A 72 -1.67 19.13 -2.46
CA GLY A 72 -3.12 19.31 -2.63
C GLY A 72 -3.89 18.00 -2.79
N LYS A 73 -3.31 16.99 -3.44
CA LYS A 73 -3.95 15.66 -3.54
C LYS A 73 -4.00 14.93 -2.20
N PHE A 74 -2.95 15.01 -1.38
CA PHE A 74 -3.00 14.43 -0.02
C PHE A 74 -3.99 15.17 0.88
N ASP A 75 -4.04 16.51 0.78
CA ASP A 75 -5.04 17.31 1.48
C ASP A 75 -6.47 16.90 1.10
N LEU A 76 -6.73 16.67 -0.19
CA LEU A 76 -8.03 16.20 -0.66
C LEU A 76 -8.39 14.83 -0.09
N LEU A 77 -7.43 13.88 -0.06
CA LEU A 77 -7.66 12.58 0.57
C LEU A 77 -8.05 12.71 2.05
N ARG A 78 -7.42 13.63 2.78
CA ARG A 78 -7.76 13.89 4.18
C ARG A 78 -9.16 14.51 4.32
N GLN A 79 -9.46 15.55 3.55
CA GLN A 79 -10.74 16.26 3.58
C GLN A 79 -11.93 15.36 3.22
N GLU A 80 -11.76 14.48 2.23
CA GLU A 80 -12.79 13.54 1.80
C GLU A 80 -12.85 12.27 2.66
N ASN A 81 -12.04 12.17 3.72
CA ASN A 81 -11.93 10.98 4.56
C ASN A 81 -11.60 9.71 3.74
N LYS A 82 -10.64 9.82 2.81
CA LYS A 82 -10.16 8.77 1.90
C LYS A 82 -8.66 8.46 2.10
N VAL A 83 -8.13 8.68 3.30
CA VAL A 83 -6.70 8.48 3.60
C VAL A 83 -6.21 7.04 3.39
N HIS A 84 -7.09 6.04 3.38
CA HIS A 84 -6.76 4.67 2.96
C HIS A 84 -6.24 4.57 1.50
N LEU A 85 -6.45 5.58 0.65
CA LEU A 85 -5.93 5.65 -0.72
C LEU A 85 -4.55 6.33 -0.82
N CYS A 86 -3.89 6.66 0.30
CA CYS A 86 -2.61 7.36 0.30
C CYS A 86 -1.51 6.60 -0.48
N PHE A 87 -1.48 5.26 -0.38
CA PHE A 87 -0.56 4.41 -1.14
C PHE A 87 -0.80 4.53 -2.65
N GLU A 88 -2.06 4.41 -3.09
CA GLU A 88 -2.42 4.54 -4.51
C GLU A 88 -1.97 5.89 -5.07
N LEU A 89 -2.28 6.97 -4.34
CA LEU A 89 -1.88 8.32 -4.72
C LEU A 89 -0.35 8.42 -4.84
N TYR A 90 0.37 7.90 -3.86
CA TYR A 90 1.83 7.95 -3.80
C TYR A 90 2.48 7.17 -4.96
N PHE A 91 2.08 5.93 -5.20
CA PHE A 91 2.66 5.11 -6.27
C PHE A 91 2.35 5.67 -7.66
N LYS A 92 1.12 6.15 -7.88
CA LYS A 92 0.78 6.87 -9.12
C LYS A 92 1.59 8.15 -9.27
N TRP A 93 1.92 8.84 -8.18
CA TRP A 93 2.77 10.02 -8.26
C TRP A 93 4.19 9.66 -8.72
N ILE A 94 4.82 8.64 -8.14
CA ILE A 94 6.13 8.14 -8.59
C ILE A 94 6.08 7.72 -10.07
N GLU A 95 5.06 6.95 -10.46
CA GLU A 95 4.87 6.50 -11.85
C GLU A 95 4.78 7.66 -12.84
N HIS A 96 4.21 8.81 -12.47
CA HIS A 96 4.09 9.95 -13.38
C HIS A 96 5.28 10.92 -13.31
N GLN A 97 5.88 11.10 -12.13
CA GLN A 97 6.82 12.20 -11.87
C GLN A 97 8.28 11.76 -11.83
N CYS A 98 8.58 10.47 -11.60
CA CYS A 98 9.97 10.03 -11.53
C CYS A 98 10.66 10.24 -12.89
N PRO A 99 11.80 10.94 -12.94
CA PRO A 99 12.49 11.22 -14.20
C PRO A 99 12.96 9.94 -14.93
N MET A 100 13.27 8.88 -14.17
CA MET A 100 13.81 7.64 -14.74
C MET A 100 12.70 6.67 -15.11
N VAL A 101 12.58 6.38 -16.41
CA VAL A 101 11.56 5.48 -16.97
C VAL A 101 11.59 4.09 -16.34
N MET A 102 12.79 3.55 -16.11
CA MET A 102 12.95 2.24 -15.46
C MET A 102 12.34 2.23 -14.05
N ILE A 103 12.57 3.28 -13.25
CA ILE A 103 12.00 3.37 -11.90
C ILE A 103 10.47 3.45 -11.97
N ARG A 104 9.91 4.23 -12.90
CA ARG A 104 8.46 4.32 -13.10
C ARG A 104 7.86 2.93 -13.37
N GLU A 105 8.46 2.18 -14.28
CA GLU A 105 8.01 0.83 -14.63
C GLU A 105 8.14 -0.17 -13.46
N CYS A 106 9.25 -0.10 -12.72
CA CYS A 106 9.43 -0.91 -11.51
C CYS A 106 8.35 -0.60 -10.47
N TYR A 107 8.11 0.67 -10.15
CA TYR A 107 7.15 1.08 -9.12
C TYR A 107 5.70 0.81 -9.52
N ARG A 108 5.38 0.88 -10.82
CA ARG A 108 4.09 0.46 -11.36
C ARG A 108 3.84 -1.03 -11.11
N LYS A 109 4.84 -1.88 -11.37
CA LYS A 109 4.76 -3.33 -11.08
C LYS A 109 4.68 -3.60 -9.58
N GLN A 110 5.47 -2.90 -8.76
CA GLN A 110 5.43 -3.03 -7.31
C GLN A 110 4.05 -2.69 -6.73
N TYR A 111 3.44 -1.60 -7.21
CA TYR A 111 2.08 -1.25 -6.80
C TYR A 111 1.06 -2.36 -7.13
N GLY A 112 1.21 -3.02 -8.29
CA GLY A 112 0.42 -4.19 -8.64
C GLY A 112 0.57 -5.34 -7.63
N LEU A 113 1.78 -5.63 -7.16
CA LEU A 113 2.03 -6.66 -6.15
C LEU A 113 1.46 -6.29 -4.78
N LEU A 114 1.48 -5.01 -4.40
CA LEU A 114 0.84 -4.52 -3.18
C LEU A 114 -0.67 -4.73 -3.13
N THR A 115 -1.35 -4.92 -4.28
CA THR A 115 -2.79 -5.20 -4.30
C THR A 115 -3.13 -6.54 -3.61
N TRP A 116 -2.22 -7.51 -3.62
CA TRP A 116 -2.32 -8.73 -2.81
C TRP A 116 -2.28 -8.44 -1.31
N GLY A 117 -1.59 -7.37 -0.92
CA GLY A 117 -1.49 -6.91 0.46
C GLY A 117 -2.82 -6.46 1.04
N TYR A 118 -3.78 -6.00 0.23
CA TYR A 118 -5.03 -5.42 0.75
C TYR A 118 -5.93 -6.45 1.49
N PRO A 119 -6.27 -7.62 0.92
CA PRO A 119 -6.96 -8.68 1.67
C PRO A 119 -6.20 -9.13 2.92
N ILE A 120 -4.87 -9.32 2.81
CA ILE A 120 -4.00 -9.76 3.91
C ILE A 120 -4.04 -8.73 5.05
N MET A 121 -3.93 -7.45 4.72
CA MET A 121 -3.94 -6.35 5.66
C MET A 121 -5.29 -6.23 6.37
N LEU A 122 -6.40 -6.29 5.64
CA LEU A 122 -7.75 -6.29 6.23
C LEU A 122 -7.94 -7.47 7.21
N TYR A 123 -7.43 -8.64 6.84
CA TYR A 123 -7.45 -9.81 7.72
C TYR A 123 -6.58 -9.61 8.96
N ARG A 124 -5.33 -9.11 8.80
CA ARG A 124 -4.37 -8.85 9.89
C ARG A 124 -4.93 -7.86 10.91
N ILE A 125 -5.56 -6.78 10.45
CA ILE A 125 -6.12 -5.73 11.32
C ILE A 125 -7.55 -6.05 11.79
N ARG A 126 -8.08 -7.24 11.52
CA ARG A 126 -9.42 -7.70 11.92
C ARG A 126 -10.55 -6.72 11.54
N ASN A 127 -10.49 -6.16 10.33
CA ASN A 127 -11.40 -5.09 9.87
C ASN A 127 -11.41 -3.81 10.70
N GLN A 128 -10.36 -3.51 11.49
CA GLN A 128 -10.18 -2.15 11.97
C GLN A 128 -10.12 -1.17 10.78
N LYS A 129 -10.59 0.06 10.99
CA LYS A 129 -10.68 1.04 9.90
C LYS A 129 -9.27 1.41 9.42
N LEU A 130 -8.91 1.00 8.20
CA LEU A 130 -7.69 1.41 7.50
C LEU A 130 -7.48 2.93 7.54
N GLN A 131 -8.59 3.67 7.51
CA GLN A 131 -8.61 5.13 7.67
C GLN A 131 -7.91 5.58 8.95
N LEU A 132 -8.23 4.98 10.10
CA LEU A 132 -7.64 5.35 11.39
C LEU A 132 -6.16 5.00 11.43
N ARG A 133 -5.77 3.88 10.82
CA ARG A 133 -4.38 3.42 10.76
C ARG A 133 -3.47 4.41 10.03
N TYR A 134 -3.94 4.97 8.91
CA TYR A 134 -3.12 5.85 8.06
C TYR A 134 -3.41 7.34 8.23
N MET A 135 -4.37 7.73 9.07
CA MET A 135 -4.68 9.15 9.30
C MET A 135 -3.46 9.91 9.84
N GLY A 136 -2.85 9.43 10.93
CA GLY A 136 -1.70 10.11 11.55
C GLY A 136 -0.52 10.26 10.59
N PHE A 137 -0.19 9.18 9.85
CA PHE A 137 0.83 9.23 8.80
C PHE A 137 0.49 10.23 7.69
N THR A 138 -0.77 10.26 7.24
CA THR A 138 -1.21 11.18 6.18
C THR A 138 -1.11 12.63 6.63
N GLU A 139 -1.45 12.93 7.88
CA GLU A 139 -1.30 14.28 8.46
C GLU A 139 0.17 14.70 8.55
N GLU A 140 1.04 13.78 8.95
CA GLU A 140 2.49 14.00 8.99
C GLU A 140 3.06 14.33 7.60
N ILE A 141 2.79 13.51 6.58
CA ILE A 141 3.32 13.77 5.24
C ILE A 141 2.79 15.08 4.63
N ILE A 142 1.53 15.45 4.90
CA ILE A 142 0.98 16.74 4.45
C ILE A 142 1.77 17.89 5.07
N LYS A 143 2.08 17.81 6.38
CA LYS A 143 2.89 18.83 7.07
C LYS A 143 4.28 18.92 6.44
N LEU A 144 4.97 17.79 6.27
CA LEU A 144 6.32 17.75 5.70
C LEU A 144 6.35 18.30 4.27
N LEU A 145 5.33 18.00 3.45
CA LEU A 145 5.20 18.52 2.10
C LEU A 145 5.01 20.04 2.08
N ARG A 146 4.19 20.60 2.97
CA ARG A 146 3.97 22.05 3.09
C ARG A 146 5.22 22.79 3.54
N GLU A 147 5.95 22.21 4.48
CA GLU A 147 7.21 22.75 5.01
C GLU A 147 8.41 22.49 4.08
N LYS A 148 8.20 21.79 2.96
CA LYS A 148 9.24 21.43 1.99
C LYS A 148 10.39 20.60 2.60
N ARG A 149 10.08 19.80 3.61
CA ARG A 149 11.02 18.92 4.32
C ARG A 149 11.16 17.59 3.58
N TRP A 150 11.86 17.61 2.45
CA TRP A 150 11.90 16.48 1.50
C TRP A 150 12.59 15.24 2.05
N GLU A 151 13.68 15.42 2.80
CA GLU A 151 14.41 14.36 3.46
C GLU A 151 13.51 13.63 4.46
N ASP A 152 12.84 14.39 5.33
CA ASP A 152 11.92 13.82 6.31
C ASP A 152 10.70 13.18 5.65
N PHE A 153 10.14 13.80 4.60
CA PHE A 153 9.06 13.21 3.80
C PHE A 153 9.47 11.84 3.23
N SER A 154 10.69 11.73 2.70
CA SER A 154 11.23 10.47 2.19
C SER A 154 11.49 9.43 3.29
N GLU A 155 11.95 9.87 4.46
CA GLU A 155 12.20 8.99 5.60
C GLU A 155 10.89 8.47 6.22
N ALA A 156 9.84 9.30 6.27
CA ALA A 156 8.53 8.91 6.75
C ALA A 156 7.95 7.75 5.91
N TRP A 157 8.05 7.83 4.58
CA TRP A 157 7.63 6.74 3.69
C TRP A 157 8.43 5.45 3.93
N LYS A 158 9.74 5.57 4.14
CA LYS A 158 10.58 4.42 4.46
C LYS A 158 10.19 3.79 5.79
N GLY A 159 10.04 4.59 6.85
CA GLY A 159 9.62 4.10 8.15
C GLY A 159 8.28 3.37 8.08
N LEU A 160 7.33 3.88 7.29
CA LEU A 160 6.05 3.21 7.05
C LEU A 160 6.24 1.86 6.32
N MET A 161 7.04 1.80 5.25
CA MET A 161 7.24 0.55 4.50
C MET A 161 7.96 -0.50 5.35
N GLU A 162 8.97 -0.10 6.12
CA GLU A 162 9.66 -0.99 7.05
C GLU A 162 8.72 -1.51 8.15
N GLN A 163 7.81 -0.68 8.64
CA GLN A 163 6.80 -1.13 9.60
C GLN A 163 5.85 -2.14 8.97
N GLU A 164 5.32 -1.85 7.77
CA GLU A 164 4.42 -2.76 7.07
C GLU A 164 5.09 -4.10 6.72
N GLU A 165 6.37 -4.08 6.33
CA GLU A 165 7.21 -5.27 6.10
C GLU A 165 7.33 -6.10 7.37
N ARG A 166 7.73 -5.49 8.50
CA ARG A 166 7.88 -6.21 9.78
C ARG A 166 6.58 -6.84 10.23
N GLU A 167 5.47 -6.11 10.12
CA GLU A 167 4.15 -6.62 10.49
C GLU A 167 3.67 -7.75 9.56
N ALA A 168 3.90 -7.63 8.25
CA ALA A 168 3.57 -8.66 7.27
C ALA A 168 4.39 -9.93 7.50
N ARG A 169 5.70 -9.79 7.73
CA ARG A 169 6.60 -10.91 8.03
C ARG A 169 6.18 -11.65 9.30
N LYS A 170 5.89 -10.91 10.38
CA LYS A 170 5.42 -11.51 11.63
C LYS A 170 4.11 -12.29 11.41
N PHE A 171 3.16 -11.70 10.70
CA PHE A 171 1.90 -12.35 10.37
C PHE A 171 2.11 -13.65 9.56
N MET A 172 3.02 -13.63 8.58
CA MET A 172 3.35 -14.83 7.79
C MET A 172 3.97 -15.95 8.61
N LEU A 173 4.87 -15.61 9.54
CA LEU A 173 5.44 -16.60 10.47
C LEU A 173 4.33 -17.22 11.33
N ASP A 174 3.41 -16.42 11.87
CA ASP A 174 2.29 -16.91 12.69
C ASP A 174 1.33 -17.81 11.90
N VAL A 175 1.16 -17.55 10.60
CA VAL A 175 0.33 -18.36 9.69
C VAL A 175 1.04 -19.66 9.31
N ASN A 176 2.34 -19.63 9.03
CA ASN A 176 3.13 -20.81 8.67
C ASN A 176 3.45 -21.71 9.87
N LEU A 177 3.49 -21.18 11.10
CA LEU A 177 3.67 -21.95 12.34
C LEU A 177 2.39 -22.70 12.81
N ARG A 178 1.28 -22.58 12.07
CA ARG A 178 0.02 -23.30 12.35
C ARG A 178 -0.25 -24.44 11.34
N LEU A 179 0.77 -24.84 10.59
CA LEU A 179 0.74 -26.03 9.74
C LEU A 179 1.26 -27.26 10.51
#